data_AF-A0A356X0G0-F1
#
_entry.id   AF-A0A356X0G0-F1
#
_cell.length_a   1.000
_cell.length_b   1.000
_cell.length_c   1.000
_cell.angle_alpha   90.00
_cell.angle_beta   90.00
_cell.angle_gamma   90.00
#
_symmetry.space_group_name_H-M   'P 1'
#
loop_
_entity.id
_entity.type
_entity.pdbx_description
1 polymer ?
#
loop_
_entity_poly.entity_id
_entity_poly.type
_entity_poly.pdbx_seq_one_letter_code
_entity_poly.pdbx_strand_id
1 'polypeptide(L)'
;LTLVLLIPSLLIQNLIRERENRRDSVAQEISQKWGKEQVIIGPVLSIPYTHHYTTEGKTEQTTRYAHFLPDQLEIDGNLSPEVRYRGLYKAIVYNSELSISGSFPSLDLENLNVPAEDLMTEDAFVSVGISDMTGIKDFITINWNGNELLANPGVSSDDVMASGISISPDIETNSEYKFDFYLNLNGSSGLQFAPVGKQTNVTLTSEWTDPSFTGTFLPA
;
A
#
# COMPACT_ATOMS: atom_id res chain seq x y z
N LEU A 1 21.98 33.79 -40.51
CA LEU A 1 20.65 34.30 -40.08
C LEU A 1 19.88 33.31 -39.20
N THR A 2 19.84 32.02 -39.53
CA THR A 2 19.11 30.97 -38.77
C THR A 2 19.54 30.80 -37.31
N LEU A 3 20.84 30.97 -37.00
CA LEU A 3 21.37 30.90 -35.62
C LEU A 3 20.84 32.00 -34.67
N VAL A 4 20.53 33.19 -35.19
CA VAL A 4 20.05 34.31 -34.36
C VAL A 4 18.60 34.09 -33.91
N LEU A 5 17.80 33.38 -34.72
CA LEU A 5 16.41 33.03 -34.40
C LEU A 5 16.29 31.91 -33.36
N LEU A 6 17.37 31.19 -33.06
CA LEU A 6 17.38 30.17 -31.99
C LEU A 6 17.40 30.78 -30.59
N ILE A 7 17.95 31.98 -30.43
CA ILE A 7 18.08 32.63 -29.12
C ILE A 7 16.69 32.92 -28.50
N PRO A 8 15.74 33.57 -29.20
CA PRO A 8 14.38 33.75 -28.68
C PRO A 8 13.65 32.43 -28.43
N SER A 9 13.81 31.44 -29.31
CA SER A 9 13.20 30.12 -29.14
C SER A 9 13.67 29.44 -27.85
N LEU A 10 14.97 29.49 -27.57
CA LEU A 10 15.54 28.90 -26.35
C LEU A 10 15.05 29.63 -25.10
N LEU A 11 14.89 30.96 -25.14
CA LEU A 11 14.33 31.75 -24.03
C LEU A 11 12.88 31.37 -23.74
N ILE A 12 12.05 31.19 -24.77
CA ILE A 12 10.65 30.78 -24.61
C ILE A 12 10.57 29.35 -24.04
N GLN A 13 11.37 28.42 -24.56
CA GLN A 13 11.43 27.04 -24.04
C GLN A 13 11.88 27.01 -22.58
N ASN A 14 12.86 27.84 -22.21
CA ASN A 14 13.31 27.98 -20.83
C ASN A 14 12.21 28.51 -19.93
N LEU A 15 11.46 29.53 -20.37
CA LEU A 15 10.35 30.10 -19.60
C LEU A 15 9.20 29.09 -19.42
N ILE A 16 8.88 28.33 -20.46
CA ILE A 16 7.87 27.26 -20.39
C ILE A 16 8.31 26.20 -19.39
N ARG A 17 9.57 25.73 -19.47
CA ARG A 17 10.13 24.76 -18.54
C ARG A 17 10.14 25.28 -17.10
N GLU A 18 10.47 26.56 -16.90
CA GLU A 18 10.42 27.18 -15.56
C GLU A 18 8.99 27.19 -15.00
N ARG A 19 7.99 27.50 -15.84
CA ARG A 19 6.57 27.49 -15.45
C ARG A 19 6.06 26.09 -15.12
N GLU A 20 6.45 25.10 -15.91
CA GLU A 20 6.12 23.70 -15.69
C GLU A 20 6.75 23.20 -14.37
N ASN A 21 8.06 23.39 -14.20
CA ASN A 21 8.77 23.03 -12.98
C ASN A 21 8.15 23.71 -11.73
N ARG A 22 7.75 24.98 -11.83
CA ARG A 22 7.10 25.70 -10.73
C ARG A 22 5.71 25.14 -10.43
N ARG A 23 4.93 24.79 -11.44
CA ARG A 23 3.63 24.14 -11.24
C ARG A 23 3.80 22.83 -10.51
N ASP A 24 4.73 22.00 -10.97
CA ASP A 24 4.95 20.66 -10.43
C ASP A 24 5.53 20.72 -9.01
N SER A 25 6.42 21.68 -8.72
CA SER A 25 6.91 21.90 -7.37
C SER A 25 5.79 22.31 -6.41
N VAL A 26 4.90 23.20 -6.84
CA VAL A 26 3.78 23.65 -5.99
C VAL A 26 2.77 22.52 -5.76
N ALA A 27 2.50 21.70 -6.77
CA ALA A 27 1.67 20.50 -6.62
C ALA A 27 2.30 19.53 -5.61
N GLN A 28 3.59 19.24 -5.73
CA GLN A 28 4.31 18.38 -4.81
C GLN A 28 4.28 18.91 -3.36
N GLU A 29 4.43 20.23 -3.17
CA GLU A 29 4.35 20.81 -1.83
C GLU A 29 2.93 20.75 -1.23
N ILE A 30 1.88 20.79 -2.06
CA ILE A 30 0.49 20.55 -1.59
C ILE A 30 0.34 19.08 -1.20
N SER A 31 0.78 18.16 -2.06
CA SER A 31 0.76 16.72 -1.81
C SER A 31 1.48 16.34 -0.51
N GLN A 32 2.66 16.93 -0.24
CA GLN A 32 3.41 16.68 1.00
C GLN A 32 2.66 17.10 2.27
N LYS A 33 1.72 18.05 2.19
CA LYS A 33 0.93 18.52 3.34
C LYS A 33 -0.41 17.80 3.48
N TRP A 34 -0.93 17.24 2.39
CA TRP A 34 -2.24 16.59 2.37
C TRP A 34 -2.12 15.08 2.48
N GLY A 35 -1.20 14.50 1.72
CA GLY A 35 -1.05 13.08 1.44
C GLY A 35 -0.54 12.92 0.00
N LYS A 36 0.54 12.16 -0.19
CA LYS A 36 1.13 11.85 -1.49
C LYS A 36 0.28 10.81 -2.23
N GLU A 37 0.84 10.30 -3.32
CA GLU A 37 0.28 9.13 -4.00
C GLU A 37 0.23 7.93 -3.05
N GLN A 38 -0.94 7.30 -2.99
CA GLN A 38 -1.22 6.17 -2.12
C GLN A 38 -1.13 4.87 -2.90
N VAL A 39 -0.36 3.93 -2.37
CA VAL A 39 -0.26 2.55 -2.83
C VAL A 39 -0.64 1.66 -1.66
N ILE A 40 -1.68 0.86 -1.84
CA ILE A 40 -2.19 -0.06 -0.84
C ILE A 40 -1.82 -1.48 -1.25
N ILE A 41 -1.18 -2.20 -0.32
CA ILE A 41 -0.70 -3.57 -0.52
C ILE A 41 -1.22 -4.41 0.64
N GLY A 42 -1.78 -5.59 0.37
CA GLY A 42 -2.18 -6.49 1.45
C GLY A 42 -3.69 -6.59 1.66
N PRO A 43 -4.12 -7.22 2.77
CA PRO A 43 -3.28 -7.69 3.89
C PRO A 43 -2.39 -8.90 3.54
N VAL A 44 -1.26 -9.04 4.26
CA VAL A 44 -0.35 -10.18 4.17
C VAL A 44 -0.11 -10.73 5.57
N LEU A 45 -0.39 -12.02 5.78
CA LEU A 45 -0.09 -12.72 7.01
C LEU A 45 1.35 -13.23 6.94
N SER A 46 2.16 -12.89 7.93
CA SER A 46 3.57 -13.27 7.99
C SER A 46 3.86 -14.03 9.27
N ILE A 47 4.49 -15.19 9.15
CA ILE A 47 4.88 -16.02 10.29
C ILE A 47 6.41 -16.14 10.30
N PRO A 48 7.09 -15.67 11.35
CA PRO A 48 8.53 -15.85 11.49
C PRO A 48 8.88 -17.34 11.67
N TYR A 49 10.03 -17.76 11.13
CA TYR A 49 10.58 -19.08 11.37
C TYR A 49 12.11 -19.05 11.46
N THR A 50 12.66 -19.99 12.21
CA THR A 50 14.10 -20.16 12.32
C THR A 50 14.64 -20.92 11.11
N HIS A 51 15.52 -20.29 10.35
CA HIS A 51 16.20 -20.92 9.22
C HIS A 51 17.64 -21.27 9.60
N HIS A 52 17.95 -22.57 9.59
CA HIS A 52 19.29 -23.09 9.79
C HIS A 52 20.04 -23.18 8.46
N TYR A 53 21.22 -22.58 8.38
CA TYR A 53 22.12 -22.74 7.23
C TYR A 53 23.56 -23.00 7.70
N THR A 54 24.33 -23.70 6.88
CA THR A 54 25.72 -24.04 7.18
C THR A 54 26.65 -23.19 6.33
N THR A 55 27.43 -22.33 6.97
CA THR A 55 28.51 -21.56 6.34
C THR A 55 29.84 -21.98 6.97
N GLU A 56 30.81 -22.37 6.14
CA GLU A 56 32.17 -22.73 6.57
C GLU A 56 32.22 -23.79 7.70
N GLY A 57 31.28 -24.74 7.71
CA GLY A 57 31.21 -25.80 8.72
C GLY A 57 30.65 -25.38 10.08
N LYS A 58 30.14 -24.14 10.20
CA LYS A 58 29.35 -23.67 11.35
C LYS A 58 27.89 -23.58 10.95
N THR A 59 27.01 -24.15 11.79
CA THR A 59 25.56 -23.95 11.66
C THR A 59 25.21 -22.60 12.26
N GLU A 60 24.70 -21.70 11.42
CA GLU A 60 24.16 -20.41 11.81
C GLU A 60 22.64 -20.44 11.74
N GLN A 61 22.00 -19.53 12.49
CA GLN A 61 20.55 -19.41 12.58
C GLN A 61 20.18 -17.98 12.17
N THR A 62 19.17 -17.85 11.31
CA THR A 62 18.59 -16.54 10.96
C THR A 62 17.07 -16.64 10.95
N THR A 63 16.40 -15.57 11.34
CA THR A 63 14.94 -15.46 11.26
C THR A 63 14.56 -15.12 9.83
N ARG A 64 13.60 -15.86 9.28
CA ARG A 64 12.96 -15.58 7.99
C ARG A 64 11.45 -15.51 8.18
N TYR A 65 10.75 -15.00 7.18
CA TYR A 65 9.29 -14.86 7.22
C TYR A 65 8.65 -15.72 6.15
N ALA A 66 7.63 -16.47 6.53
CA ALA A 66 6.71 -17.14 5.63
C ALA A 66 5.51 -16.22 5.39
N HIS A 67 5.31 -15.80 4.15
CA HIS A 67 4.22 -14.91 3.77
C HIS A 67 3.04 -15.69 3.17
N PHE A 68 1.87 -15.47 3.73
CA PHE A 68 0.60 -16.05 3.31
C PHE A 68 -0.30 -14.95 2.80
N LEU A 69 -0.94 -15.22 1.66
CA LEU A 69 -1.77 -14.28 0.93
C LEU A 69 -3.25 -14.69 1.04
N PRO A 70 -4.19 -13.74 0.96
CA PRO A 70 -5.60 -14.07 1.03
C PRO A 70 -6.09 -14.78 -0.24
N ASP A 71 -7.10 -15.63 -0.10
CA ASP A 71 -7.77 -16.25 -1.26
C ASP A 71 -8.70 -15.25 -1.94
N GLN A 72 -9.42 -14.46 -1.13
CA GLN A 72 -10.32 -13.42 -1.59
C GLN A 72 -9.94 -12.10 -0.95
N LEU A 73 -9.86 -11.06 -1.78
CA LEU A 73 -9.66 -9.68 -1.37
C LEU A 73 -10.69 -8.80 -2.09
N GLU A 74 -11.59 -8.20 -1.33
CA GLU A 74 -12.59 -7.26 -1.81
C GLU A 74 -12.27 -5.87 -1.26
N ILE A 75 -12.21 -4.90 -2.17
CA ILE A 75 -11.94 -3.50 -1.85
C ILE A 75 -13.04 -2.66 -2.46
N ASP A 76 -13.90 -2.11 -1.61
CA ASP A 76 -14.93 -1.16 -2.00
C ASP A 76 -14.52 0.23 -1.54
N GLY A 77 -14.58 1.22 -2.45
CA GLY A 77 -14.07 2.55 -2.16
C GLY A 77 -14.92 3.68 -2.71
N ASN A 78 -14.95 4.78 -1.97
CA ASN A 78 -15.45 6.07 -2.42
C ASN A 78 -14.29 7.09 -2.43
N LEU A 79 -14.05 7.71 -3.59
CA LEU A 79 -13.07 8.78 -3.75
C LEU A 79 -13.76 10.12 -3.95
N SER A 80 -13.54 11.02 -2.98
CA SER A 80 -13.99 12.41 -2.99
C SER A 80 -12.85 13.33 -3.44
N PRO A 81 -12.82 13.79 -4.70
CA PRO A 81 -11.79 14.70 -5.20
C PRO A 81 -11.98 16.13 -4.68
N GLU A 82 -10.88 16.82 -4.39
CA GLU A 82 -10.85 18.23 -4.01
C GLU A 82 -9.79 19.00 -4.81
N VAL A 83 -10.12 20.24 -5.19
CA VAL A 83 -9.14 21.14 -5.80
C VAL A 83 -8.54 22.03 -4.71
N ARG A 84 -7.23 21.89 -4.49
CA ARG A 84 -6.47 22.72 -3.55
C ARG A 84 -5.64 23.75 -4.29
N TYR A 85 -5.56 24.94 -3.71
CA TYR A 85 -4.87 26.08 -4.32
C TYR A 85 -3.66 26.50 -3.50
N ARG A 86 -2.62 26.95 -4.20
CA ARG A 86 -1.50 27.66 -3.61
C ARG A 86 -1.00 28.75 -4.56
N GLY A 87 -1.31 29.99 -4.22
CA GLY A 87 -1.09 31.13 -5.11
C GLY A 87 -1.95 30.99 -6.36
N LEU A 88 -1.32 31.03 -7.54
CA LEU A 88 -1.98 30.87 -8.84
C LEU A 88 -2.06 29.41 -9.31
N TYR A 89 -1.45 28.49 -8.58
CA TYR A 89 -1.39 27.08 -8.93
C TYR A 89 -2.46 26.29 -8.18
N LYS A 90 -2.96 25.25 -8.83
CA LYS A 90 -3.90 24.29 -8.24
C LYS A 90 -3.34 22.88 -8.32
N ALA A 91 -3.69 22.05 -7.35
CA ALA A 91 -3.44 20.62 -7.33
C ALA A 91 -4.76 19.89 -7.04
N ILE A 92 -4.94 18.74 -7.67
CA ILE A 92 -6.08 17.85 -7.38
C ILE A 92 -5.60 16.89 -6.31
N VAL A 93 -6.33 16.85 -5.20
CA VAL A 93 -6.15 15.90 -4.12
C VAL A 93 -7.44 15.12 -3.95
N TYR A 94 -7.44 14.07 -3.16
CA TYR A 94 -8.64 13.33 -2.83
C TYR A 94 -8.63 12.88 -1.38
N ASN A 95 -9.82 12.57 -0.89
CA ASN A 95 -10.02 11.70 0.25
C ASN A 95 -10.63 10.39 -0.24
N SER A 96 -10.11 9.27 0.26
CA SER A 96 -10.58 7.93 -0.06
C SER A 96 -11.06 7.25 1.22
N GLU A 97 -12.31 6.80 1.19
CA GLU A 97 -12.90 5.93 2.21
C GLU A 97 -12.98 4.53 1.59
N LEU A 98 -12.22 3.59 2.15
CA LEU A 98 -12.08 2.24 1.62
C LEU A 98 -12.54 1.23 2.67
N SER A 99 -13.41 0.32 2.26
CA SER A 99 -13.80 -0.89 2.99
C SER A 99 -13.05 -2.06 2.38
N ILE A 100 -12.20 -2.71 3.16
CA ILE A 100 -11.39 -3.84 2.69
C ILE A 100 -11.81 -5.06 3.49
N SER A 101 -12.13 -6.15 2.79
CA SER A 101 -12.52 -7.41 3.41
C SER A 101 -12.00 -8.60 2.62
N GLY A 102 -11.99 -9.77 3.26
CA GLY A 102 -11.53 -10.97 2.60
C GLY A 102 -11.30 -12.13 3.54
N SER A 103 -10.61 -13.15 3.03
CA SER A 103 -10.29 -14.34 3.81
C SER A 103 -8.94 -14.94 3.45
N PHE A 104 -8.22 -15.39 4.46
CA PHE A 104 -7.06 -16.25 4.33
C PHE A 104 -7.48 -17.72 4.35
N PRO A 105 -6.95 -18.55 3.44
CA PRO A 105 -7.13 -19.99 3.53
C PRO A 105 -6.41 -20.55 4.77
N SER A 106 -6.68 -21.81 5.12
CA SER A 106 -5.86 -22.54 6.09
C SER A 106 -4.39 -22.50 5.69
N LEU A 107 -3.50 -22.37 6.68
CA LEU A 107 -2.06 -22.26 6.46
C LEU A 107 -1.52 -23.59 5.92
N ASP A 108 -1.11 -23.60 4.66
CA ASP A 108 -0.48 -24.75 4.04
C ASP A 108 1.00 -24.83 4.44
N LEU A 109 1.26 -25.37 5.62
CA LEU A 109 2.62 -25.56 6.14
C LEU A 109 3.36 -26.72 5.46
N GLU A 110 2.65 -27.65 4.81
CA GLU A 110 3.28 -28.80 4.16
C GLU A 110 4.17 -28.36 2.99
N ASN A 111 3.74 -27.33 2.26
CA ASN A 111 4.51 -26.77 1.15
C ASN A 111 5.65 -25.83 1.58
N LEU A 112 5.69 -25.41 2.84
CA LEU A 112 6.69 -24.45 3.33
C LEU A 112 8.09 -25.09 3.52
N ASN A 113 8.17 -26.43 3.61
CA ASN A 113 9.40 -27.18 3.89
C ASN A 113 10.16 -26.67 5.13
N VAL A 114 9.42 -26.20 6.13
CA VAL A 114 9.92 -25.71 7.43
C VAL A 114 9.33 -26.62 8.51
N PRO A 115 10.15 -27.17 9.42
CA PRO A 115 9.64 -27.93 10.56
C PRO A 115 8.67 -27.10 11.39
N ALA A 116 7.56 -27.68 11.82
CA ALA A 116 6.57 -26.99 12.66
C ALA A 116 7.16 -26.46 13.97
N GLU A 117 8.23 -27.08 14.47
CA GLU A 117 8.96 -26.67 15.68
C GLU A 117 9.71 -25.35 15.52
N ASP A 118 10.10 -24.99 14.30
CA ASP A 118 10.84 -23.75 13.99
C ASP A 118 9.89 -22.57 13.69
N LEU A 119 8.59 -22.83 13.60
CA LEU A 119 7.56 -21.85 13.24
C LEU A 119 7.06 -21.09 14.46
N MET A 120 7.28 -19.78 14.48
CA MET A 120 6.95 -18.90 15.61
C MET A 120 5.55 -18.32 15.43
N THR A 121 4.53 -19.16 15.56
CA THR A 121 3.11 -18.76 15.37
C THR A 121 2.64 -17.69 16.34
N GLU A 122 3.22 -17.63 17.54
CA GLU A 122 2.96 -16.59 18.55
C GLU A 122 3.44 -15.20 18.15
N ASP A 123 4.45 -15.13 17.27
CA ASP A 123 5.00 -13.89 16.73
C ASP A 123 4.45 -13.58 15.33
N ALA A 124 3.36 -14.24 14.92
CA ALA A 124 2.70 -13.96 13.66
C ALA A 124 2.13 -12.54 13.65
N PHE A 125 2.19 -11.91 12.48
CA PHE A 125 1.64 -10.58 12.26
C PHE A 125 1.00 -10.46 10.89
N VAL A 126 -0.05 -9.66 10.81
CA VAL A 126 -0.68 -9.28 9.55
C VAL A 126 -0.29 -7.84 9.26
N SER A 127 0.25 -7.60 8.06
CA SER A 127 0.62 -6.26 7.62
C SER A 127 -0.23 -5.78 6.46
N VAL A 128 -0.55 -4.50 6.46
CA VAL A 128 -1.17 -3.78 5.34
C VAL A 128 -0.25 -2.64 4.96
N GLY A 129 0.25 -2.69 3.74
CA GLY A 129 1.16 -1.71 3.17
C GLY A 129 0.42 -0.46 2.77
N ILE A 130 0.92 0.68 3.24
CA ILE A 130 0.41 2.02 2.92
C ILE A 130 1.64 2.88 2.62
N SER A 131 1.76 3.37 1.39
CA SER A 131 2.95 4.11 0.94
C SER A 131 3.16 5.44 1.67
N ASP A 132 2.09 6.14 2.04
CA ASP A 132 2.18 7.41 2.76
C ASP A 132 1.25 7.44 3.98
N MET A 133 1.83 7.05 5.11
CA MET A 133 1.22 7.05 6.44
C MET A 133 0.78 8.45 6.92
N THR A 134 1.31 9.53 6.34
CA THR A 134 0.90 10.90 6.73
C THR A 134 -0.51 11.26 6.28
N GLY A 135 -1.06 10.51 5.32
CA GLY A 135 -2.42 10.69 4.82
C GLY A 135 -3.52 10.03 5.67
N ILE A 136 -3.17 9.21 6.66
CA ILE A 136 -4.15 8.51 7.52
C ILE A 136 -4.87 9.52 8.43
N LYS A 137 -6.21 9.51 8.40
CA LYS A 137 -7.03 10.39 9.25
C LYS A 137 -7.44 9.77 10.58
N ASP A 138 -7.66 8.47 10.58
CA ASP A 138 -8.30 7.75 11.69
C ASP A 138 -7.43 6.59 12.19
N PHE A 139 -7.64 6.17 13.43
CA PHE A 139 -7.06 4.92 13.92
C PHE A 139 -7.64 3.75 13.14
N ILE A 140 -6.77 2.85 12.69
CA ILE A 140 -7.18 1.69 11.90
C ILE A 140 -7.36 0.51 12.85
N THR A 141 -8.56 -0.07 12.84
CA THR A 141 -8.87 -1.29 13.58
C THR A 141 -9.16 -2.38 12.56
N ILE A 142 -8.53 -3.53 12.72
CA ILE A 142 -8.75 -4.69 11.86
C ILE A 142 -9.57 -5.69 12.65
N ASN A 143 -10.72 -6.06 12.12
CA ASN A 143 -11.49 -7.18 12.61
C ASN A 143 -10.85 -8.47 12.08
N TRP A 144 -10.39 -9.33 13.00
CA TRP A 144 -9.82 -10.62 12.70
C TRP A 144 -10.70 -11.71 13.30
N ASN A 145 -11.47 -12.39 12.45
CA ASN A 145 -12.42 -13.45 12.83
C ASN A 145 -13.39 -13.06 13.97
N GLY A 146 -13.84 -11.80 13.99
CA GLY A 146 -14.73 -11.24 15.02
C GLY A 146 -14.00 -10.53 16.16
N ASN A 147 -12.67 -10.57 16.22
CA ASN A 147 -11.87 -9.87 17.22
C ASN A 147 -11.31 -8.57 16.64
N GLU A 148 -11.70 -7.44 17.22
CA GLU A 148 -11.18 -6.13 16.82
C GLU A 148 -9.77 -5.90 17.40
N LEU A 149 -8.79 -5.73 16.53
CA LEU A 149 -7.39 -5.46 16.87
C LEU A 149 -6.98 -4.08 16.37
N LEU A 150 -6.48 -3.24 17.27
CA LEU A 150 -5.95 -1.93 16.91
C LEU A 150 -4.64 -2.10 16.17
N ALA A 151 -4.54 -1.52 14.97
CA ALA A 151 -3.34 -1.59 14.16
C ALA A 151 -2.27 -0.62 14.65
N ASN A 152 -1.03 -1.09 14.71
CA ASN A 152 0.13 -0.29 15.05
C ASN A 152 0.78 0.25 13.76
N PRO A 153 1.28 1.49 13.75
CA PRO A 153 2.08 2.01 12.65
C PRO A 153 3.39 1.23 12.50
N GLY A 154 3.78 0.97 11.26
CA GLY A 154 4.99 0.24 10.92
C GLY A 154 4.69 -1.17 10.41
N VAL A 155 5.71 -1.76 9.80
CA VAL A 155 5.70 -3.14 9.30
C VAL A 155 6.86 -3.87 9.96
N SER A 156 6.62 -5.10 10.43
CA SER A 156 7.63 -5.85 11.17
C SER A 156 8.73 -6.44 10.27
N SER A 157 8.49 -6.45 8.95
CA SER A 157 9.47 -6.84 7.92
C SER A 157 9.36 -5.92 6.70
N ASP A 158 10.51 -5.55 6.15
CA ASP A 158 10.64 -4.77 4.91
C ASP A 158 10.57 -5.66 3.64
N ASP A 159 10.39 -6.99 3.78
CA ASP A 159 10.45 -7.95 2.67
C ASP A 159 9.33 -7.73 1.64
N VAL A 160 8.14 -7.36 2.11
CA VAL A 160 6.93 -7.20 1.27
C VAL A 160 6.61 -5.72 1.01
N MET A 161 6.89 -4.86 1.98
CA MET A 161 6.45 -3.46 2.00
C MET A 161 7.38 -2.65 2.89
N ALA A 162 7.67 -1.40 2.50
CA ALA A 162 8.57 -0.51 3.25
C ALA A 162 7.84 0.33 4.32
N SER A 163 6.50 0.40 4.25
CA SER A 163 5.68 1.17 5.19
C SER A 163 4.25 0.66 5.20
N GLY A 164 3.58 0.83 6.33
CA GLY A 164 2.22 0.35 6.51
C GLY A 164 1.83 0.28 7.98
N ILE A 165 0.87 -0.58 8.25
CA ILE A 165 0.39 -0.93 9.58
C ILE A 165 0.51 -2.43 9.81
N SER A 166 0.53 -2.84 11.08
CA SER A 166 0.49 -4.24 11.46
C SER A 166 -0.40 -4.52 12.67
N ILE A 167 -0.92 -5.75 12.73
CA ILE A 167 -1.55 -6.34 13.91
C ILE A 167 -0.87 -7.68 14.22
N SER A 168 -0.95 -8.12 15.47
CA SER A 168 -0.47 -9.44 15.90
C SER A 168 -1.68 -10.26 16.39
N PRO A 169 -2.41 -10.93 15.48
CA PRO A 169 -3.51 -11.79 15.85
C PRO A 169 -3.02 -13.14 16.36
N ASP A 170 -3.85 -13.83 17.14
CA ASP A 170 -3.64 -15.23 17.45
C ASP A 170 -3.90 -16.08 16.20
N ILE A 171 -2.96 -16.98 15.89
CA ILE A 171 -3.00 -17.84 14.69
C ILE A 171 -2.96 -19.32 15.06
N GLU A 172 -3.98 -20.04 14.61
CA GLU A 172 -4.07 -21.49 14.48
C GLU A 172 -3.83 -21.95 13.03
N THR A 173 -3.04 -23.01 12.86
CA THR A 173 -2.61 -23.49 11.53
C THR A 173 -3.75 -23.99 10.63
N ASN A 174 -4.77 -24.64 11.20
CA ASN A 174 -5.81 -25.34 10.43
C ASN A 174 -7.12 -24.56 10.30
N SER A 175 -7.06 -23.25 10.54
CA SER A 175 -8.25 -22.38 10.56
C SER A 175 -8.20 -21.40 9.40
N GLU A 176 -9.36 -21.16 8.79
CA GLU A 176 -9.55 -20.05 7.86
C GLU A 176 -9.77 -18.76 8.66
N TYR A 177 -9.24 -17.64 8.17
CA TYR A 177 -9.40 -16.34 8.82
C TYR A 177 -10.14 -15.38 7.93
N LYS A 178 -11.19 -14.77 8.47
CA LYS A 178 -11.86 -13.64 7.84
C LYS A 178 -11.33 -12.36 8.42
N PHE A 179 -11.18 -11.36 7.57
CA PHE A 179 -10.81 -10.02 7.99
C PHE A 179 -11.68 -8.97 7.33
N ASP A 180 -11.88 -7.87 8.04
CA ASP A 180 -12.43 -6.64 7.50
C ASP A 180 -11.86 -5.43 8.24
N PHE A 181 -11.69 -4.32 7.51
CA PHE A 181 -11.23 -3.06 8.07
C PHE A 181 -11.57 -1.88 7.15
N TYR A 182 -11.57 -0.70 7.74
CA TYR A 182 -11.81 0.56 7.04
C TYR A 182 -10.55 1.41 7.01
N LEU A 183 -10.27 2.00 5.85
CA LEU A 183 -9.20 2.99 5.67
C LEU A 183 -9.78 4.32 5.23
N ASN A 184 -9.50 5.38 5.99
CA ASN A 184 -9.76 6.76 5.61
C ASN A 184 -8.44 7.47 5.35
N LEU A 185 -8.13 7.67 4.06
CA LEU A 185 -6.83 8.17 3.61
C LEU A 185 -7.01 9.44 2.79
N ASN A 186 -6.10 10.38 3.01
CA ASN A 186 -5.85 11.45 2.08
C ASN A 186 -4.74 11.04 1.12
N GLY A 187 -4.95 11.35 -0.16
CA GLY A 187 -3.94 11.14 -1.19
C GLY A 187 -3.99 12.22 -2.25
N SER A 188 -3.03 12.15 -3.15
CA SER A 188 -2.98 13.01 -4.34
C SER A 188 -2.34 12.26 -5.50
N SER A 189 -2.52 12.78 -6.72
CA SER A 189 -2.01 12.21 -7.97
C SER A 189 -2.62 10.87 -8.39
N GLY A 190 -2.55 9.85 -7.54
CA GLY A 190 -3.01 8.49 -7.84
C GLY A 190 -3.35 7.68 -6.60
N LEU A 191 -4.17 6.65 -6.81
CA LEU A 191 -4.47 5.59 -5.84
C LEU A 191 -4.22 4.25 -6.54
N GLN A 192 -3.32 3.44 -6.00
CA GLN A 192 -2.92 2.17 -6.58
C GLN A 192 -3.16 1.02 -5.59
N PHE A 193 -3.49 -0.15 -6.13
CA PHE A 193 -3.73 -1.37 -5.36
C PHE A 193 -2.84 -2.48 -5.89
N ALA A 194 -2.13 -3.16 -5.00
CA ALA A 194 -1.40 -4.38 -5.35
C ALA A 194 -2.32 -5.60 -5.19
N PRO A 195 -2.54 -6.39 -6.26
CA PRO A 195 -3.38 -7.58 -6.19
C PRO A 195 -2.61 -8.71 -5.49
N VAL A 196 -2.71 -8.75 -4.17
CA VAL A 196 -2.05 -9.79 -3.36
C VAL A 196 -2.90 -11.05 -3.22
N GLY A 197 -4.22 -10.97 -3.41
CA GLY A 197 -5.11 -12.12 -3.25
C GLY A 197 -5.17 -12.98 -4.51
N LYS A 198 -5.47 -14.29 -4.35
CA LYS A 198 -5.73 -15.19 -5.50
C LYS A 198 -6.83 -14.62 -6.40
N GLN A 199 -7.88 -14.07 -5.79
CA GLN A 199 -8.86 -13.22 -6.42
C GLN A 199 -8.91 -11.86 -5.70
N THR A 200 -8.70 -10.79 -6.45
CA THR A 200 -8.79 -9.42 -5.94
C THR A 200 -9.84 -8.67 -6.76
N ASN A 201 -10.91 -8.21 -6.11
CA ASN A 201 -11.94 -7.37 -6.72
C ASN A 201 -11.85 -5.96 -6.13
N VAL A 202 -11.78 -4.95 -6.99
CA VAL A 202 -11.70 -3.54 -6.58
C VAL A 202 -12.83 -2.77 -7.23
N THR A 203 -13.72 -2.22 -6.40
CA THR A 203 -14.86 -1.40 -6.82
C THR A 203 -14.64 0.01 -6.29
N LEU A 204 -14.52 0.99 -7.20
CA LEU A 204 -14.33 2.39 -6.81
C LEU A 204 -15.44 3.25 -7.39
N THR A 205 -15.95 4.15 -6.54
CA THR A 205 -16.88 5.20 -6.92
C THR A 205 -16.20 6.55 -6.75
N SER A 206 -16.42 7.47 -7.68
CA SER A 206 -15.88 8.83 -7.58
C SER A 206 -16.75 9.82 -8.32
N GLU A 207 -16.82 11.05 -7.81
CA GLU A 207 -17.44 12.19 -8.50
C GLU A 207 -16.52 12.78 -9.60
N TRP A 208 -15.28 12.30 -9.72
CA TRP A 208 -14.34 12.79 -10.73
C TRP A 208 -14.75 12.38 -12.15
N THR A 209 -14.91 13.35 -13.03
CA THR A 209 -15.45 13.15 -14.39
C THR A 209 -14.44 12.57 -15.38
N ASP A 210 -13.15 12.73 -15.13
CA ASP A 210 -12.08 12.39 -16.07
C ASP A 210 -11.00 11.52 -15.40
N PRO A 211 -11.32 10.30 -14.93
CA PRO A 211 -10.32 9.42 -14.33
C PRO A 211 -9.38 8.87 -15.40
N SER A 212 -8.10 8.80 -15.08
CA SER A 212 -7.11 8.06 -15.86
C SER A 212 -6.80 6.74 -15.15
N PHE A 213 -6.80 5.64 -15.90
CA PHE A 213 -6.44 4.33 -15.38
C PHE A 213 -5.04 3.94 -15.87
N THR A 214 -4.27 3.32 -14.98
CA THR A 214 -2.93 2.81 -15.26
C THR A 214 -2.75 1.47 -14.55
N GLY A 215 -1.75 0.70 -14.98
CA GLY A 215 -1.45 -0.63 -14.44
C GLY A 215 -1.67 -1.75 -15.46
N THR A 216 -1.53 -2.98 -14.99
CA THR A 216 -1.60 -4.19 -15.84
C THR A 216 -3.04 -4.60 -16.16
N PHE A 217 -3.99 -4.21 -15.32
CA PHE A 217 -5.41 -4.51 -15.45
C PHE A 217 -6.18 -3.21 -15.64
N LEU A 218 -6.99 -3.14 -16.69
CA LEU A 218 -7.91 -2.02 -16.91
C LEU A 218 -9.29 -2.39 -16.35
N PRO A 219 -10.08 -1.42 -15.85
CA PRO A 219 -11.44 -1.67 -15.39
C PRO A 219 -12.30 -2.32 -16.48
N ALA A 220 -13.21 -3.20 -16.08
CA ALA A 220 -14.17 -3.87 -16.95
C ALA A 220 -15.58 -3.28 -16.79
#